data_AF-A0A6N3F4A3-F1
#
_entry.id   AF-A0A6N3F4A3-F1
#
_cell.length_a   1.000
_cell.length_b   1.000
_cell.length_c   1.000
_cell.angle_alpha   90.00
_cell.angle_beta   90.00
_cell.angle_gamma   90.00
#
_symmetry.space_group_name_H-M   'P 1'
#
loop_
_entity.id
_entity.type
_entity.pdbx_description
1 polymer ?
#
loop_
_entity_poly.entity_id
_entity_poly.type
_entity_poly.pdbx_seq_one_letter_code
_entity_poly.pdbx_strand_id
1 'polypeptide(L)'
;MNLIPFNTYLLVMPNGDALGFNDLELPKAYVNRYYEEKIKEYSQKDDYSDFSDLVGQVRNNICQHIGVDEGRCTLYYLNDFVENLRENLVFDDEKEEIIRKLYDKDINLNIYDYSIDNILNDTEVIEIIEPYGEV
;
A
#
# COMPACT_ATOMS: atom_id res chain seq x y z
N MET A 1 29.77 2.18 -2.76
CA MET A 1 29.19 2.60 -1.46
C MET A 1 28.10 1.59 -1.15
N ASN A 2 28.18 0.84 -0.05
CA ASN A 2 27.10 -0.08 0.31
C ASN A 2 25.96 0.76 0.88
N LEU A 3 25.02 1.13 0.02
CA LEU A 3 23.74 1.69 0.44
C LEU A 3 23.02 0.58 1.23
N ILE A 4 22.52 0.93 2.41
CA ILE A 4 21.68 0.07 3.26
C ILE A 4 20.36 0.83 3.41
N PRO A 5 19.20 0.19 3.21
CA PRO A 5 17.94 0.90 3.30
C PRO A 5 17.68 1.36 4.73
N PHE A 6 17.14 2.58 4.89
CA PHE A 6 16.73 3.08 6.20
C PHE A 6 15.49 2.38 6.74
N ASN A 7 14.62 1.90 5.84
CA ASN A 7 13.35 1.26 6.15
C ASN A 7 13.44 -0.26 5.92
N THR A 8 12.61 -1.04 6.62
CA THR A 8 12.52 -2.50 6.42
C THR A 8 11.34 -2.87 5.52
N TYR A 9 10.26 -2.11 5.62
CA TYR A 9 8.99 -2.37 4.94
C TYR A 9 8.61 -1.20 4.04
N LEU A 10 7.93 -1.52 2.95
CA LEU A 10 7.38 -0.56 2.00
C LEU A 10 5.88 -0.76 1.86
N LEU A 11 5.09 0.22 2.26
CA LEU A 11 3.66 0.26 2.04
C LEU A 11 3.38 1.05 0.77
N VAL A 12 2.71 0.45 -0.20
CA VAL A 12 2.20 1.11 -1.39
C VAL A 12 0.71 1.38 -1.19
N MET A 13 0.34 2.64 -1.30
CA MET A 13 -1.04 3.11 -1.20
C MET A 13 -1.79 2.91 -2.53
N PRO A 14 -3.13 2.88 -2.56
CA PRO A 14 -3.88 2.67 -3.79
C PRO A 14 -3.62 3.72 -4.88
N ASN A 15 -3.31 4.95 -4.46
CA ASN A 15 -2.91 6.05 -5.35
C ASN A 15 -1.45 5.97 -5.85
N GLY A 16 -0.71 4.92 -5.47
CA GLY A 16 0.67 4.67 -5.88
C GLY A 16 1.74 5.24 -4.95
N ASP A 17 1.36 6.03 -3.93
CA ASP A 17 2.34 6.61 -3.02
C ASP A 17 3.00 5.51 -2.17
N ALA A 18 4.32 5.58 -2.06
CA ALA A 18 5.11 4.60 -1.33
C ALA A 18 5.62 5.19 0.00
N LEU A 19 5.40 4.45 1.10
CA LEU A 19 5.71 4.86 2.46
C LEU A 19 6.64 3.84 3.13
N GLY A 20 7.73 4.33 3.72
CA GLY A 20 8.72 3.49 4.39
C GLY A 20 8.43 3.28 5.87
N PHE A 21 8.62 2.06 6.37
CA PHE A 21 8.47 1.72 7.79
C PHE A 21 9.59 0.81 8.29
N ASN A 22 9.92 0.93 9.58
CA ASN A 22 10.92 0.10 10.25
C ASN A 22 10.34 -0.98 11.16
N ASP A 23 9.05 -0.87 11.45
CA ASP A 23 8.31 -1.78 12.32
C ASP A 23 7.06 -2.20 11.55
N LEU A 24 6.73 -3.49 11.59
CA LEU A 24 5.59 -4.09 10.90
C LEU A 24 4.24 -3.64 11.48
N GLU A 25 4.20 -3.25 12.75
CA GLU A 25 2.96 -2.84 13.41
C GLU A 25 2.52 -1.43 13.00
N LEU A 26 3.47 -0.58 12.60
CA LEU A 26 3.18 0.78 12.12
C LEU A 26 2.41 0.82 10.78
N PRO A 27 2.80 0.10 9.70
CA PRO A 27 2.02 0.07 8.47
C PRO A 27 0.64 -0.58 8.69
N LYS A 28 0.51 -1.60 9.55
CA LYS A 28 -0.80 -2.16 9.92
C LYS A 28 -1.71 -1.10 10.53
N ALA A 29 -1.21 -0.36 11.53
CA ALA A 29 -1.97 0.71 12.18
C ALA A 29 -2.32 1.83 11.17
N TYR A 30 -1.40 2.17 10.26
CA TYR A 30 -1.62 3.15 9.20
C TYR A 30 -2.76 2.72 8.26
N VAL A 31 -2.71 1.48 7.75
CA VAL A 31 -3.73 0.92 6.85
C VAL A 31 -5.10 0.87 7.54
N ASN A 32 -5.15 0.42 8.79
CA ASN A 32 -6.39 0.41 9.57
C ASN A 32 -7.00 1.80 9.68
N ARG A 33 -6.18 2.80 10.02
CA ARG A 33 -6.64 4.19 10.10
C ARG A 33 -7.14 4.72 8.76
N TYR A 34 -6.41 4.45 7.67
CA TYR A 34 -6.82 4.84 6.32
C TYR A 34 -8.21 4.30 5.96
N TYR A 35 -8.46 3.01 6.20
CA TYR A 35 -9.77 2.43 5.91
C TYR A 35 -10.87 2.95 6.83
N GLU A 36 -10.60 3.18 8.13
CA GLU A 36 -11.60 3.79 9.03
C GLU A 36 -12.01 5.20 8.57
N GLU A 37 -11.04 6.02 8.13
CA GLU A 37 -11.30 7.36 7.61
C GLU A 37 -12.13 7.30 6.32
N LYS A 38 -11.79 6.38 5.41
CA LYS A 38 -12.56 6.13 4.18
C LYS A 38 -13.97 5.60 4.46
N ILE A 39 -14.14 4.64 5.36
CA ILE A 39 -15.46 4.12 5.77
C ILE A 39 -16.34 5.26 6.30
N LYS A 40 -15.77 6.13 7.15
CA LYS A 40 -16.48 7.29 7.67
C LYS A 40 -16.87 8.29 6.58
N GLU A 41 -16.04 8.48 5.57
CA GLU A 41 -16.35 9.33 4.41
C GLU A 41 -17.47 8.74 3.56
N TYR A 42 -17.36 7.47 3.16
CA TYR A 42 -18.35 6.81 2.29
C TYR A 42 -19.69 6.58 2.99
N SER A 43 -19.71 6.30 4.30
CA SER A 43 -20.95 6.15 5.08
C SER A 43 -21.79 7.42 5.19
N GLN A 44 -21.21 8.59 4.88
CA GLN A 44 -21.94 9.86 4.81
C GLN A 44 -22.51 10.13 3.40
N LYS A 45 -22.19 9.32 2.40
CA LYS A 45 -22.75 9.45 1.04
C LYS A 45 -24.14 8.81 1.00
N ASP A 46 -25.06 9.42 0.25
CA ASP A 46 -26.46 8.98 0.16
C ASP A 46 -26.61 7.51 -0.25
N ASP A 47 -25.70 6.99 -1.09
CA ASP A 47 -25.70 5.59 -1.55
C ASP A 47 -25.54 4.56 -0.42
N TYR A 48 -25.01 4.98 0.74
CA TYR A 48 -24.78 4.14 1.92
C TYR A 48 -25.59 4.57 3.14
N SER A 49 -26.34 5.67 3.06
CA SER A 49 -27.10 6.23 4.18
C SER A 49 -28.29 5.34 4.57
N ASP A 50 -28.93 4.69 3.58
CA ASP A 50 -30.05 3.74 3.76
C ASP A 50 -29.63 2.41 4.39
N PHE A 51 -28.34 2.10 4.43
CA PHE A 51 -27.82 0.85 5.03
C PHE A 51 -27.52 0.98 6.53
N SER A 52 -27.85 2.12 7.16
CA SER A 52 -27.54 2.42 8.57
C SER A 52 -27.98 1.35 9.57
N ASP A 53 -29.00 0.57 9.25
CA ASP A 53 -29.56 -0.48 10.12
C ASP A 53 -28.74 -1.78 10.12
N LEU A 54 -27.74 -1.91 9.24
CA LEU A 54 -26.87 -3.08 9.10
C LEU A 54 -25.38 -2.67 9.08
N VAL A 55 -24.93 -2.03 10.16
CA VAL A 55 -23.57 -1.46 10.34
C VAL A 55 -22.43 -2.38 9.85
N GLY A 56 -22.52 -3.70 10.10
CA GLY A 56 -21.52 -4.67 9.64
C GLY A 56 -21.51 -4.90 8.11
N GLN A 57 -22.68 -4.85 7.46
CA GLN A 57 -22.79 -5.00 6.01
C GLN A 57 -22.36 -3.72 5.28
N VAL A 58 -22.65 -2.55 5.83
CA VAL A 58 -22.20 -1.24 5.31
C VAL A 58 -20.68 -1.22 5.19
N ARG A 59 -19.99 -1.59 6.28
CA ARG A 59 -18.52 -1.61 6.33
C ARG A 59 -17.94 -2.51 5.24
N ASN A 60 -18.42 -3.74 5.13
CA ASN A 60 -17.92 -4.69 4.15
C ASN A 60 -18.18 -4.22 2.71
N ASN A 61 -19.37 -3.67 2.44
CA ASN A 61 -19.72 -3.13 1.13
C ASN A 61 -18.84 -1.93 0.76
N ILE A 62 -18.58 -1.01 1.69
CA ILE A 62 -17.69 0.12 1.46
C ILE A 62 -16.25 -0.36 1.20
N CYS A 63 -15.72 -1.28 2.02
CA CYS A 63 -14.38 -1.83 1.80
C CYS A 63 -14.26 -2.56 0.47
N GLN A 64 -15.28 -3.31 0.06
CA GLN A 64 -15.32 -3.95 -1.25
C GLN A 64 -15.32 -2.92 -2.38
N HIS A 65 -16.15 -1.87 -2.28
CA HIS A 65 -16.21 -0.78 -3.25
C HIS A 65 -14.88 -0.04 -3.37
N ILE A 66 -14.25 0.34 -2.25
CA ILE A 66 -12.92 0.96 -2.24
C ILE A 66 -11.90 0.04 -2.92
N GLY A 67 -11.91 -1.26 -2.58
CA GLY A 67 -10.97 -2.22 -3.17
C GLY A 67 -11.13 -2.42 -4.67
N VAL A 68 -12.31 -2.19 -5.24
CA VAL A 68 -12.59 -2.28 -6.68
C VAL A 68 -12.26 -0.96 -7.38
N ASP A 69 -12.68 0.17 -6.81
CA ASP A 69 -12.64 1.47 -7.47
C ASP A 69 -11.31 2.21 -7.26
N GLU A 70 -10.76 2.15 -6.05
CA GLU A 70 -9.53 2.84 -5.68
C GLU A 70 -8.31 1.92 -5.65
N GLY A 71 -8.52 0.61 -5.42
CA GLY A 71 -7.45 -0.38 -5.22
C GLY A 71 -7.20 -0.67 -3.74
N ARG A 72 -6.12 -1.40 -3.45
CA ARG A 72 -5.79 -1.86 -2.09
C ARG A 72 -4.41 -1.39 -1.67
N CYS A 73 -4.24 -1.12 -0.38
CA CYS A 73 -2.91 -0.94 0.20
C CYS A 73 -2.15 -2.28 0.15
N THR A 74 -0.88 -2.25 -0.25
CA THR A 74 -0.04 -3.45 -0.37
C THR A 74 1.28 -3.25 0.37
N LEU A 75 1.65 -4.20 1.22
CA LEU A 75 2.88 -4.14 2.01
C LEU A 75 3.91 -5.13 1.48
N TYR A 76 5.15 -4.69 1.37
CA TYR A 76 6.27 -5.50 0.92
C TYR A 76 7.43 -5.44 1.91
N TYR A 77 8.26 -6.47 1.91
CA TYR A 77 9.64 -6.32 2.38
C TYR A 77 10.40 -5.42 1.39
N LEU A 78 11.01 -4.35 1.89
CA LEU A 78 11.67 -3.39 1.02
C LEU A 78 12.83 -4.01 0.25
N ASN A 79 13.57 -4.95 0.86
CA ASN A 79 14.67 -5.61 0.17
C ASN A 79 14.17 -6.44 -1.02
N ASP A 80 13.11 -7.22 -0.85
CA ASP A 80 12.56 -8.05 -1.93
C ASP A 80 12.03 -7.17 -3.07
N PHE A 81 11.39 -6.06 -2.72
CA PHE A 81 10.96 -5.04 -3.69
C PHE A 81 12.14 -4.47 -4.49
N VAL A 82 13.25 -4.14 -3.80
CA VAL A 82 14.46 -3.59 -4.43
C VAL A 82 15.17 -4.62 -5.30
N GLU A 83 15.26 -5.88 -4.87
CA GLU A 83 15.87 -6.93 -5.69
C GLU A 83 15.04 -7.19 -6.95
N ASN A 84 13.71 -7.25 -6.82
CA ASN A 84 12.82 -7.39 -7.98
C ASN A 84 12.98 -6.21 -8.98
N LEU A 85 13.08 -4.98 -8.47
CA LEU A 85 13.40 -3.80 -9.28
C LEU A 85 14.74 -3.92 -10.03
N ARG A 86 15.77 -4.46 -9.36
CA ARG A 86 17.10 -4.60 -9.98
C ARG A 86 17.09 -5.59 -11.13
N GLU A 87 16.33 -6.66 -11.00
CA GLU A 87 16.22 -7.73 -11.99
C GLU A 87 15.37 -7.31 -13.20
N ASN A 88 14.27 -6.60 -12.98
CA ASN A 88 13.26 -6.39 -14.01
C ASN A 88 13.26 -5.00 -14.64
N LEU A 89 13.78 -3.97 -13.97
CA LEU A 89 13.85 -2.64 -14.56
C LEU A 89 15.03 -2.56 -15.54
N VAL A 90 14.78 -2.20 -16.79
CA VAL A 90 15.80 -2.25 -17.86
C VAL A 90 16.71 -1.02 -17.87
N PHE A 91 16.19 0.15 -17.50
CA PHE A 91 16.93 1.41 -17.55
C PHE A 91 17.73 1.63 -16.25
N ASP A 92 19.06 1.55 -16.34
CA ASP A 92 19.94 1.63 -15.16
C ASP A 92 19.89 3.00 -14.46
N ASP A 93 19.78 4.11 -15.21
CA ASP A 93 19.71 5.46 -14.62
C ASP A 93 18.43 5.64 -13.76
N GLU A 94 17.30 5.18 -14.29
CA GLU A 94 16.00 5.21 -13.60
C GLU A 94 16.01 4.30 -12.37
N LYS A 95 16.56 3.08 -12.53
CA LYS A 95 16.75 2.12 -11.45
C LYS A 95 17.58 2.69 -10.31
N GLU A 96 18.71 3.31 -10.60
CA GLU A 96 19.54 3.94 -9.57
C GLU A 96 18.80 5.09 -8.86
N GLU A 97 18.02 5.90 -9.58
CA GLU A 97 17.23 6.96 -8.98
C GLU A 97 16.18 6.41 -8.01
N ILE A 98 15.38 5.42 -8.44
CA ILE A 98 14.34 4.81 -7.63
C ILE A 98 14.94 4.16 -6.38
N ILE A 99 16.02 3.38 -6.53
CA ILE A 99 16.69 2.72 -5.40
C ILE A 99 17.19 3.75 -4.39
N ARG A 100 17.74 4.88 -4.84
CA ARG A 100 18.16 5.96 -3.93
C ARG A 100 16.98 6.50 -3.13
N LYS A 101 15.84 6.79 -3.78
CA LYS A 101 14.62 7.28 -3.11
C LYS A 101 14.07 6.27 -2.09
N LEU A 102 14.13 4.98 -2.41
CA LEU A 102 13.68 3.90 -1.53
C LEU A 102 14.57 3.72 -0.29
N TYR A 103 15.84 4.09 -0.40
CA TYR A 103 16.81 3.94 0.70
C TYR A 103 16.81 5.15 1.64
N ASP A 104 16.23 6.27 1.19
CA ASP A 104 16.01 7.43 2.04
C ASP A 104 15.05 7.11 3.19
N LYS A 105 15.20 7.87 4.28
CA LYS A 105 14.33 7.75 5.45
C LYS A 105 12.88 8.08 5.09
N ASP A 106 12.69 9.21 4.40
CA ASP A 106 11.38 9.68 3.96
C ASP A 106 11.25 9.34 2.47
N ILE A 107 10.57 8.23 2.19
CA ILE A 107 10.35 7.77 0.81
C ILE A 107 9.38 8.74 0.13
N ASN A 108 9.87 9.43 -0.90
CA ASN A 108 9.08 10.28 -1.78
C ASN A 108 9.07 9.67 -3.18
N LEU A 109 8.22 8.67 -3.37
CA LEU A 109 8.09 7.90 -4.60
C LEU A 109 6.61 7.59 -4.83
N ASN A 110 6.13 7.82 -6.04
CA ASN A 110 4.87 7.25 -6.52
C ASN A 110 5.20 6.18 -7.57
N ILE A 111 4.71 4.96 -7.38
CA ILE A 111 5.08 3.82 -8.25
C ILE A 111 4.54 3.95 -9.68
N TYR A 112 3.46 4.72 -9.88
CA TYR A 112 2.85 4.91 -11.19
C TYR A 112 3.64 5.91 -12.05
N ASP A 113 4.32 6.88 -11.44
CA ASP A 113 5.18 7.84 -12.15
C ASP A 113 6.32 7.14 -12.91
N TYR A 114 6.73 5.98 -12.41
CA TYR A 114 7.80 5.14 -12.97
C TYR A 114 7.27 3.87 -13.64
N SER A 115 5.94 3.69 -13.72
CA SER A 115 5.30 2.48 -14.28
C SER A 115 5.82 1.17 -13.65
N ILE A 116 6.21 1.21 -12.37
CA ILE A 116 6.81 0.08 -11.65
C ILE A 116 5.73 -0.91 -11.20
N ASP A 117 4.46 -0.49 -11.12
CA ASP A 117 3.31 -1.32 -10.75
C ASP A 117 3.29 -2.68 -11.45
N ASN A 118 3.66 -2.72 -12.73
CA ASN A 118 3.70 -3.95 -13.52
C ASN A 118 4.83 -4.91 -13.12
N ILE A 119 5.93 -4.38 -12.59
CA ILE A 119 7.10 -5.13 -12.12
C ILE A 119 6.80 -5.82 -10.78
N LEU A 120 5.83 -5.31 -10.01
CA LEU A 120 5.55 -5.76 -8.65
C LEU A 120 4.69 -7.01 -8.55
N ASN A 121 4.19 -7.53 -9.68
CA ASN A 121 3.31 -8.71 -9.70
C ASN A 121 3.94 -9.96 -9.06
N ASP A 122 5.28 -10.07 -9.09
CA ASP A 122 6.02 -11.21 -8.57
C ASP A 122 6.70 -10.94 -7.20
N THR A 123 6.48 -9.77 -6.59
CA THR A 123 7.03 -9.46 -5.26
C THR A 123 6.16 -10.08 -4.17
N GLU A 124 6.79 -10.71 -3.17
CA GLU A 124 6.08 -11.24 -2.02
C GLU A 124 5.35 -10.12 -1.24
N VAL A 125 4.04 -10.29 -1.09
CA VAL A 125 3.17 -9.37 -0.34
C VAL A 125 3.00 -9.87 1.08
N ILE A 126 3.23 -8.99 2.04
CA ILE A 126 2.94 -9.24 3.45
C ILE A 126 1.45 -8.99 3.68
N GLU A 127 0.72 -9.99 4.16
CA GLU A 127 -0.68 -9.81 4.56
C GLU A 127 -0.78 -8.86 5.76
N ILE A 128 -1.48 -7.73 5.55
CA ILE A 128 -1.64 -6.64 6.52
C ILE A 128 -3.05 -6.56 7.11
N ILE A 129 -4.03 -7.18 6.43
CA ILE A 129 -5.43 -7.15 6.84
C ILE A 129 -5.73 -8.50 7.48
N GLU A 130 -6.04 -8.50 8.78
CA GLU A 130 -6.69 -9.65 9.40
C GLU A 130 -7.99 -9.93 8.62
N PRO A 131 -8.32 -11.19 8.29
CA PRO A 131 -9.55 -11.50 7.57
C PRO A 131 -10.72 -10.82 8.27
N TYR A 132 -11.35 -9.86 7.59
CA TYR A 132 -12.53 -9.20 8.10
C TYR A 132 -13.61 -10.26 8.33
N GLY A 133 -13.81 -10.66 9.58
CA GLY A 133 -14.88 -11.56 9.98
C GLY A 133 -14.49 -13.00 10.34
N GLU A 134 -13.45 -13.23 11.13
CA GLU A 134 -13.61 -14.26 12.17
C GLU A 134 -14.45 -13.68 13.31
N VAL A 135 -15.76 -13.94 13.22
CA VAL A 135 -16.75 -13.70 14.28
C VAL A 135 -16.56 -14.71 15.40
#